data_AF-A0A8S1GRL9-F1
#
_entry.id   AF-A0A8S1GRL9-F1
#
_cell.length_a   1.000
_cell.length_b   1.000
_cell.length_c   1.000
_cell.angle_alpha   90.00
_cell.angle_beta   90.00
_cell.angle_gamma   90.00
#
_symmetry.space_group_name_H-M   'P 1'
#
loop_
_entity.id
_entity.type
_entity.pdbx_description
1 polymer ?
#
loop_
_entity_poly.entity_id
_entity_poly.type
_entity_poly.pdbx_seq_one_letter_code
_entity_poly.pdbx_strand_id
1 'polypeptide(L)'
;MLKFLSKKPTDSPKVEKKKETKRRSSAGKEGSVASLFSPKNSSPTAVALEQSKNSELLFKSILEDNAVIVHQILSRNRPFEKENLKNQMDKISFSEDFSSSSSEFLMFQVDEDVVAKFLANENSLSLRGDDGDDAAICTNEATYPIKMVESGAAMLFLPELLKSPANEDLEPCFASKLITGRSFAMGELCAAVDHLNVGKLKDLLREKELLWDWQERETGHVFGYSMAELLNFVQMSDGEMKTAINDLPVVELKGRLRYLSHNYRAEFFGYIIEFCDDDEIPGVSMEKVSFEALREKFESSVPDSVLKWFLKRKCRQIQGDDYEIITSELVRETAVITLARLHKMPLEQFEQHIKEILPFGVAYNKTMLVGVADVVDTANGQVIVYLSTEDLPDKLVDRMKYLLEHRRLWSMEQLRPYFADLFKDKVAFERFLVQKCEYTLGEKNEFFYCGVRGE
;
A
#
# COMPACT_ATOMS: atom_id res chain seq x y z
N MET A 1 13.43 11.10 -9.20
CA MET A 1 14.25 11.40 -8.00
C MET A 1 13.33 11.99 -6.94
N LEU A 2 13.10 11.27 -5.83
CA LEU A 2 12.22 11.68 -4.74
C LEU A 2 12.93 12.75 -3.87
N LYS A 3 12.21 13.80 -3.46
CA LYS A 3 12.72 14.85 -2.57
C LYS A 3 11.76 15.03 -1.40
N PHE A 4 12.26 14.92 -0.17
CA PHE A 4 11.47 15.08 1.04
C PHE A 4 11.53 16.54 1.52
N LEU A 5 10.36 17.12 1.80
CA LEU A 5 10.23 18.45 2.41
C LEU A 5 9.69 18.28 3.83
N SER A 6 10.49 18.58 4.84
CA SER A 6 10.07 18.54 6.25
C SER A 6 9.77 19.96 6.76
N LYS A 7 8.64 20.15 7.43
CA LYS A 7 8.38 21.34 8.26
C LYS A 7 9.16 21.19 9.58
N LYS A 8 10.46 21.52 9.58
CA LYS A 8 11.13 21.78 10.86
C LYS A 8 10.66 23.12 11.43
N PRO A 9 10.42 23.26 12.75
CA PRO A 9 10.25 24.55 13.38
C PRO A 9 11.53 25.36 13.16
N THR A 10 11.40 26.55 12.59
CA THR A 10 12.52 27.50 12.49
C THR A 10 12.89 27.96 13.89
N ASP A 11 14.07 27.56 14.39
CA ASP A 11 14.69 28.14 15.57
C ASP A 11 14.91 29.65 15.34
N SER A 12 14.17 30.47 16.07
CA SER A 12 14.34 31.92 16.09
C SER A 12 15.68 32.30 16.71
N PRO A 13 16.53 33.13 16.05
CA PRO A 13 17.78 33.59 16.65
C PRO A 13 17.50 34.61 17.76
N LYS A 14 18.13 34.39 18.92
CA LYS A 14 18.15 35.32 20.06
C LYS A 14 18.81 36.64 19.64
N VAL A 15 18.08 37.74 19.85
CA VAL A 15 18.55 39.11 19.64
C VAL A 15 19.59 39.48 20.71
N GLU A 16 20.86 39.59 20.32
CA GLU A 16 21.88 40.29 21.13
C GLU A 16 21.88 41.79 20.83
N LYS A 17 21.58 42.59 21.85
CA LYS A 17 21.69 44.05 21.83
C LYS A 17 23.17 44.46 21.75
N LYS A 18 23.57 45.17 20.69
CA LYS A 18 24.83 45.94 20.66
C LYS A 18 24.57 47.46 20.66
N LYS A 19 25.38 48.12 21.48
CA LYS A 19 25.33 49.52 21.93
C LYS A 19 25.64 50.51 20.80
N GLU A 20 24.89 51.61 20.79
CA GLU A 20 25.20 52.84 20.08
C GLU A 20 26.60 53.37 20.42
N THR A 21 27.34 53.78 19.39
CA THR A 21 28.48 54.69 19.57
C THR A 21 28.37 55.81 18.54
N LYS A 22 28.11 57.04 19.03
CA LYS A 22 28.12 58.28 18.26
C LYS A 22 29.52 58.56 17.72
N ARG A 23 29.65 58.83 16.41
CA ARG A 23 30.72 59.68 15.85
C ARG A 23 30.17 60.62 14.78
N ARG A 24 30.62 61.87 14.88
CA ARG A 24 30.31 63.03 14.03
C ARG A 24 31.33 63.17 12.89
N SER A 25 30.93 63.97 11.89
CA SER A 25 31.72 64.65 10.84
C SER A 25 32.02 63.78 9.60
N SER A 26 32.03 64.28 8.36
CA SER A 26 32.04 65.64 7.82
C SER A 26 31.52 65.64 6.36
N ALA A 27 31.14 66.82 5.88
CA ALA A 27 30.58 67.05 4.55
C ALA A 27 31.61 66.90 3.41
N GLY A 28 31.20 66.27 2.31
CA GLY A 28 31.93 66.19 1.04
C GLY A 28 30.93 66.15 -0.13
N LYS A 29 31.21 66.95 -1.17
CA LYS A 29 30.28 67.43 -2.20
C LYS A 29 29.76 66.35 -3.16
N GLU A 30 28.47 66.45 -3.47
CA GLU A 30 27.73 65.73 -4.52
C GLU A 30 28.12 66.21 -5.93
N GLY A 31 28.19 65.26 -6.87
CA GLY A 31 28.17 65.46 -8.32
C GLY A 31 26.87 64.89 -8.92
N SER A 32 25.91 65.80 -9.14
CA SER A 32 24.71 65.77 -10.00
C SER A 32 24.33 64.50 -10.81
N VAL A 33 23.16 63.92 -10.46
CA VAL A 33 22.14 63.40 -11.42
C VAL A 33 20.72 63.88 -11.02
N ALA A 34 20.62 65.02 -10.32
CA ALA A 34 19.42 65.48 -9.64
C ALA A 34 18.37 66.20 -10.54
N SER A 35 18.42 66.07 -11.86
CA SER A 35 17.62 66.95 -12.75
C SER A 35 16.32 66.36 -13.32
N LEU A 36 15.86 65.17 -12.90
CA LEU A 36 14.63 64.58 -13.50
C LEU A 36 13.36 64.66 -12.65
N PHE A 37 13.40 65.02 -11.36
CA PHE A 37 12.19 64.95 -10.53
C PHE A 37 12.13 66.05 -9.45
N SER A 38 11.24 67.03 -9.63
CA SER A 38 10.86 68.02 -8.61
C SER A 38 9.41 67.80 -8.18
N PRO A 39 9.05 67.86 -6.88
CA PRO A 39 7.68 67.66 -6.45
C PRO A 39 6.85 68.93 -6.71
N LYS A 40 5.90 68.86 -7.64
CA LYS A 40 4.86 69.89 -7.77
C LYS A 40 3.61 69.40 -7.05
N ASN A 41 2.98 70.28 -6.26
CA ASN A 41 1.63 70.10 -5.73
C ASN A 41 0.69 69.71 -6.88
N SER A 42 0.33 68.44 -6.97
CA SER A 42 -0.39 67.85 -8.09
C SER A 42 -1.82 67.48 -7.69
N SER A 43 -2.76 67.71 -8.60
CA SER A 43 -4.17 67.34 -8.45
C SER A 43 -4.33 65.80 -8.37
N PRO A 44 -5.43 65.26 -7.83
CA PRO A 44 -5.64 63.81 -7.73
C PRO A 44 -5.47 63.06 -9.07
N THR A 45 -5.83 63.72 -10.17
CA THR A 45 -5.67 63.22 -11.55
C THR A 45 -4.20 63.17 -12.01
N ALA A 46 -3.39 64.14 -11.59
CA ALA A 46 -1.96 64.18 -11.90
C ALA A 46 -1.16 63.17 -11.07
N VAL A 47 -1.56 62.92 -9.82
CA VAL A 47 -1.01 61.84 -8.98
C VAL A 47 -1.30 60.47 -9.60
N ALA A 48 -2.52 60.23 -10.08
CA ALA A 48 -2.88 58.98 -10.75
C ALA A 48 -2.10 58.77 -12.07
N LEU A 49 -1.86 59.83 -12.84
CA LEU A 49 -1.09 59.77 -14.09
C LEU A 49 0.41 59.52 -13.83
N GLU A 50 0.98 60.11 -12.78
CA GLU A 50 2.37 59.84 -12.35
C GLU A 50 2.52 58.42 -11.79
N GLN A 51 1.55 57.92 -11.03
CA GLN A 51 1.55 56.52 -10.54
C GLN A 51 1.50 55.52 -11.69
N SER A 52 0.71 55.78 -12.73
CA SER A 52 0.64 54.95 -13.93
C SER A 52 1.99 54.89 -14.67
N LYS A 53 2.63 56.04 -14.89
CA LYS A 53 3.96 56.14 -15.53
C LYS A 53 5.07 55.47 -14.72
N ASN A 54 5.04 55.60 -13.39
CA ASN A 54 6.00 54.94 -12.50
C ASN A 54 5.84 53.42 -12.50
N SER A 55 4.60 52.92 -12.63
CA SER A 55 4.32 51.49 -12.76
C SER A 55 4.91 50.93 -14.06
N GLU A 56 4.66 51.59 -15.20
CA GLU A 56 5.20 51.19 -16.49
C GLU A 56 6.73 51.20 -16.53
N LEU A 57 7.36 52.26 -15.98
CA LEU A 57 8.81 52.36 -15.86
C LEU A 57 9.39 51.29 -14.95
N LEU A 58 8.70 50.97 -13.84
CA LEU A 58 9.09 49.89 -12.92
C LEU A 58 9.10 48.53 -13.65
N PHE A 59 8.00 48.18 -14.34
CA PHE A 59 7.92 46.92 -15.10
C PHE A 59 9.01 46.82 -16.16
N LYS A 60 9.21 47.88 -16.95
CA LYS A 60 10.27 47.91 -17.97
C LYS A 60 11.66 47.73 -17.36
N SER A 61 11.94 48.42 -16.25
CA SER A 61 13.24 48.36 -15.58
C SER A 61 13.52 46.97 -14.97
N ILE A 62 12.48 46.24 -14.51
CA ILE A 62 12.60 44.84 -14.06
C ILE A 62 12.94 43.91 -15.23
N LEU A 63 12.30 44.12 -16.39
CA LEU A 63 12.56 43.32 -17.60
C LEU A 63 13.97 43.56 -18.16
N GLU A 64 14.46 44.79 -18.07
CA GLU A 64 15.81 45.21 -18.53
C GLU A 64 16.92 44.95 -17.49
N ASP A 65 16.62 44.25 -16.38
CA ASP A 65 17.55 43.95 -15.28
C ASP A 65 18.21 45.20 -14.64
N ASN A 66 17.54 46.34 -14.67
CA ASN A 66 18.04 47.60 -14.11
C ASN A 66 17.65 47.76 -12.63
N ALA A 67 18.36 47.04 -11.76
CA ALA A 67 18.13 47.05 -10.31
C ALA A 67 18.28 48.45 -9.68
N VAL A 68 19.13 49.32 -10.21
CA VAL A 68 19.33 50.68 -9.68
C VAL A 68 18.07 51.53 -9.82
N ILE A 69 17.45 51.55 -11.01
CA ILE A 69 16.21 52.30 -11.24
C ILE A 69 15.06 51.72 -10.42
N VAL A 70 14.95 50.38 -10.37
CA VAL A 70 13.92 49.69 -9.57
C VAL A 70 14.04 50.05 -8.09
N HIS A 71 15.25 49.98 -7.53
CA HIS A 71 15.51 50.35 -6.14
C HIS A 71 15.16 51.81 -5.86
N GLN A 72 15.50 52.74 -6.76
CA GLN A 72 15.15 54.16 -6.64
C GLN A 72 13.63 54.40 -6.66
N ILE A 73 12.90 53.74 -7.58
CA ILE A 73 11.44 53.86 -7.68
C ILE A 73 10.77 53.32 -6.41
N LEU A 74 11.18 52.14 -5.94
CA LEU A 74 10.61 51.52 -4.73
C LEU A 74 10.92 52.33 -3.46
N SER A 75 12.17 52.78 -3.31
CA SER A 75 12.61 53.63 -2.19
C SER A 75 11.85 54.95 -2.12
N ARG A 76 11.47 55.54 -3.25
CA ARG A 76 10.72 56.81 -3.29
C ARG A 76 9.23 56.63 -3.02
N ASN A 77 8.62 55.55 -3.53
CA ASN A 77 7.17 55.36 -3.50
C ASN A 77 6.67 54.52 -2.31
N ARG A 78 7.55 53.81 -1.58
CA ARG A 78 7.22 53.09 -0.33
C ARG A 78 8.04 53.61 0.85
N PRO A 79 7.77 54.84 1.34
CA PRO A 79 8.61 55.51 2.32
C PRO A 79 8.67 54.82 3.69
N PHE A 80 7.69 53.99 4.07
CA PHE A 80 7.69 53.24 5.34
C PHE A 80 8.61 52.00 5.32
N GLU A 81 9.15 51.62 4.17
CA GLU A 81 10.10 50.50 4.00
C GLU A 81 11.54 50.98 3.76
N LYS A 82 11.80 52.29 3.73
CA LYS A 82 13.12 52.86 3.39
C LYS A 82 14.26 52.38 4.28
N GLU A 83 14.01 52.13 5.57
CA GLU A 83 15.04 51.62 6.49
C GLU A 83 15.27 50.10 6.33
N ASN A 84 14.43 49.41 5.55
CA ASN A 84 14.44 47.95 5.38
C ASN A 84 14.70 47.48 3.94
N LEU A 85 14.57 48.34 2.92
CA LEU A 85 14.87 47.95 1.54
C LEU A 85 16.38 47.79 1.38
N LYS A 86 16.82 46.54 1.22
CA LYS A 86 18.23 46.18 1.01
C LYS A 86 18.58 46.33 -0.47
N ASN A 87 19.86 46.57 -0.74
CA ASN A 87 20.36 46.78 -2.11
C ASN A 87 20.21 45.51 -2.98
N GLN A 88 20.27 44.33 -2.39
CA GLN A 88 19.99 43.09 -3.10
C GLN A 88 18.47 42.81 -3.10
N MET A 89 17.90 42.65 -4.30
CA MET A 89 16.51 42.28 -4.53
C MET A 89 16.45 40.90 -5.21
N ASP A 90 15.58 40.00 -4.74
CA ASP A 90 15.38 38.72 -5.43
C ASP A 90 14.46 38.91 -6.67
N LYS A 91 14.97 38.56 -7.85
CA LYS A 91 14.19 38.52 -9.11
C LYS A 91 13.74 37.08 -9.36
N ILE A 92 12.47 36.81 -9.12
CA ILE A 92 11.89 35.49 -9.35
C ILE A 92 11.41 35.40 -10.79
N SER A 93 11.87 34.37 -11.51
CA SER A 93 11.49 34.10 -12.91
C SER A 93 11.27 32.61 -13.15
N PHE A 94 10.55 32.25 -14.20
CA PHE A 94 10.40 30.85 -14.60
C PHE A 94 11.66 30.36 -15.32
N SER A 95 12.07 29.12 -15.06
CA SER A 95 13.14 28.48 -15.85
C SER A 95 12.71 28.31 -17.30
N GLU A 96 13.68 28.25 -18.22
CA GLU A 96 13.40 28.02 -19.65
C GLU A 96 12.59 26.72 -19.87
N ASP A 97 12.89 25.68 -19.09
CA ASP A 97 12.21 24.38 -19.16
C ASP A 97 10.86 24.34 -18.42
N PHE A 98 10.37 25.45 -17.84
CA PHE A 98 9.17 25.44 -16.98
C PHE A 98 7.90 24.96 -17.71
N SER A 99 7.84 25.13 -19.03
CA SER A 99 6.74 24.66 -19.86
C SER A 99 6.78 23.16 -20.16
N SER A 100 7.93 22.50 -19.94
CA SER A 100 8.13 21.08 -20.19
C SER A 100 7.46 20.21 -19.12
N SER A 101 7.18 18.95 -19.47
CA SER A 101 6.69 17.94 -18.51
C SER A 101 7.71 17.61 -17.42
N SER A 102 9.01 17.85 -17.64
CA SER A 102 10.04 17.65 -16.60
C SER A 102 9.95 18.63 -15.43
N SER A 103 9.20 19.72 -15.58
CA SER A 103 8.89 20.66 -14.51
C SER A 103 7.58 20.31 -13.79
N GLU A 104 6.90 19.22 -14.13
CA GLU A 104 5.68 18.78 -13.45
C GLU A 104 6.01 17.79 -12.33
N PHE A 105 5.58 18.13 -11.12
CA PHE A 105 5.78 17.28 -9.95
C PHE A 105 4.45 16.95 -9.30
N LEU A 106 4.36 15.74 -8.78
CA LEU A 106 3.30 15.33 -7.86
C LEU A 106 3.84 15.43 -6.44
N MET A 107 3.11 16.15 -5.59
CA MET A 107 3.43 16.23 -4.16
C MET A 107 2.68 15.15 -3.40
N PHE A 108 3.35 14.53 -2.43
CA PHE A 108 2.74 13.59 -1.50
C PHE A 108 2.78 14.15 -0.09
N GLN A 109 1.63 14.21 0.57
CA GLN A 109 1.56 14.34 2.02
C GLN A 109 1.80 12.96 2.63
N VAL A 110 2.80 12.87 3.49
CA VAL A 110 3.26 11.62 4.10
C VAL A 110 3.53 11.86 5.58
N ASP A 111 3.13 10.93 6.43
CA ASP A 111 3.40 10.97 7.86
C ASP A 111 4.90 10.84 8.17
N GLU A 112 5.34 11.49 9.26
CA GLU A 112 6.76 11.56 9.60
C GLU A 112 7.37 10.18 9.90
N ASP A 113 6.60 9.25 10.48
CA ASP A 113 7.05 7.88 10.73
C ASP A 113 7.27 7.11 9.42
N VAL A 114 6.42 7.34 8.43
CA VAL A 114 6.53 6.76 7.09
C VAL A 114 7.75 7.36 6.36
N VAL A 115 7.96 8.67 6.45
CA VAL A 115 9.19 9.32 5.95
C VAL A 115 10.43 8.77 6.64
N ALA A 116 10.40 8.56 7.97
CA ALA A 116 11.52 8.00 8.70
C ALA A 116 11.83 6.56 8.24
N LYS A 117 10.80 5.73 8.01
CA LYS A 117 10.95 4.38 7.43
C LYS A 117 11.58 4.41 6.04
N PHE A 118 11.29 5.46 5.25
CA PHE A 118 11.90 5.64 3.92
C PHE A 118 13.36 6.06 4.01
N LEU A 119 13.69 7.00 4.90
CA LEU A 119 15.04 7.56 5.03
C LEU A 119 16.02 6.60 5.73
N ALA A 120 15.53 5.75 6.64
CA ALA A 120 16.38 4.92 7.49
C ALA A 120 16.99 3.69 6.79
N ASN A 121 16.36 3.14 5.74
CA ASN A 121 16.59 1.75 5.34
C ASN A 121 17.02 1.53 3.87
N GLU A 122 17.30 2.56 3.07
CA GLU A 122 17.41 2.41 1.60
C GLU A 122 16.22 1.61 1.01
N ASN A 123 15.06 1.66 1.67
CA ASN A 123 13.89 0.90 1.25
C ASN A 123 13.39 1.46 -0.09
N SER A 124 13.29 0.60 -1.10
CA SER A 124 12.72 0.97 -2.39
C SER A 124 11.24 1.30 -2.22
N LEU A 125 10.86 2.50 -2.64
CA LEU A 125 9.45 2.85 -2.80
C LEU A 125 9.00 2.44 -4.19
N SER A 126 7.90 1.69 -4.24
CA SER A 126 7.30 1.27 -5.50
C SER A 126 5.87 1.77 -5.59
N LEU A 127 5.53 2.37 -6.73
CA LEU A 127 4.15 2.63 -7.10
C LEU A 127 3.59 1.35 -7.71
N ARG A 128 2.44 0.88 -7.20
CA ARG A 128 1.81 -0.38 -7.60
C ARG A 128 0.35 -0.13 -7.99
N GLY A 129 -0.11 -0.88 -8.99
CA GLY A 129 -1.44 -0.76 -9.57
C GLY A 129 -1.38 -0.94 -11.08
N ASP A 130 -2.46 -1.48 -11.63
CA ASP A 130 -2.69 -1.57 -13.07
C ASP A 130 -3.46 -0.33 -13.58
N ASP A 131 -3.67 -0.21 -14.88
CA ASP A 131 -4.29 0.98 -15.50
C ASP A 131 -5.70 1.32 -14.98
N GLY A 132 -6.39 0.33 -14.37
CA GLY A 132 -7.72 0.49 -13.78
C GLY A 132 -7.76 0.64 -12.26
N ASP A 133 -6.60 0.56 -11.57
CA ASP A 133 -6.54 0.57 -10.11
C ASP A 133 -6.23 1.99 -9.56
N ASP A 134 -6.75 2.32 -8.38
CA ASP A 134 -6.31 3.52 -7.64
C ASP A 134 -4.87 3.32 -7.16
N ALA A 135 -3.93 4.19 -7.53
CA ALA A 135 -2.51 3.99 -7.22
C ALA A 135 -2.21 3.77 -5.71
N ALA A 136 -1.27 2.87 -5.42
CA ALA A 136 -0.76 2.66 -4.07
C ALA A 136 0.77 2.77 -4.04
N ILE A 137 1.31 3.24 -2.91
CA ILE A 137 2.75 3.21 -2.63
C ILE A 137 3.04 2.04 -1.69
N CYS A 138 3.99 1.20 -2.08
CA CYS A 138 4.44 0.09 -1.27
C CYS A 138 5.86 0.34 -0.76
N THR A 139 6.04 0.05 0.53
CA THR A 139 7.34 -0.31 1.11
C THR A 139 7.57 -1.81 0.88
N ASN A 140 8.64 -2.36 1.46
CA ASN A 140 8.87 -3.80 1.45
C ASN A 140 7.82 -4.58 2.26
N GLU A 141 7.16 -3.96 3.25
CA GLU A 141 6.31 -4.67 4.24
C GLU A 141 4.87 -4.15 4.33
N ALA A 142 4.58 -2.99 3.73
CA ALA A 142 3.27 -2.35 3.85
C ALA A 142 2.88 -1.58 2.58
N THR A 143 1.60 -1.67 2.26
CA THR A 143 0.93 -0.93 1.18
C THR A 143 0.13 0.24 1.72
N TYR A 144 0.26 1.38 1.05
CA TYR A 144 -0.35 2.64 1.41
C TYR A 144 -1.17 3.18 0.22
N PRO A 145 -2.51 3.24 0.32
CA PRO A 145 -3.34 3.81 -0.73
C PRO A 145 -3.04 5.29 -0.91
N ILE A 146 -3.14 5.77 -2.16
CA ILE A 146 -2.99 7.20 -2.48
C ILE A 146 -4.37 7.79 -2.74
N LYS A 147 -4.70 8.87 -2.04
CA LYS A 147 -5.85 9.70 -2.36
C LYS A 147 -5.40 10.95 -3.10
N MET A 148 -5.85 11.10 -4.34
CA MET A 148 -5.56 12.30 -5.12
C MET A 148 -6.50 13.45 -4.76
N VAL A 149 -5.95 14.62 -4.54
CA VAL A 149 -6.66 15.88 -4.28
C VAL A 149 -6.27 16.89 -5.35
N GLU A 150 -7.21 17.20 -6.23
CA GLU A 150 -7.03 18.25 -7.22
C GLU A 150 -7.11 19.62 -6.57
N SER A 151 -6.19 20.51 -6.94
CA SER A 151 -6.16 21.89 -6.45
C SER A 151 -6.54 22.83 -7.60
N GLY A 152 -7.49 23.72 -7.36
CA GLY A 152 -7.80 24.82 -8.28
C GLY A 152 -6.68 25.88 -8.38
N ALA A 153 -5.64 25.79 -7.54
CA ALA A 153 -4.48 26.66 -7.54
C ALA A 153 -3.20 25.88 -7.89
N ALA A 154 -2.37 26.46 -8.76
CA ALA A 154 -1.05 25.92 -9.08
C ALA A 154 -0.05 26.21 -7.95
N MET A 155 0.67 25.18 -7.51
CA MET A 155 1.83 25.34 -6.64
C MET A 155 3.09 25.47 -7.48
N LEU A 156 3.92 26.46 -7.15
CA LEU A 156 5.18 26.74 -7.84
C LEU A 156 6.35 26.39 -6.92
N PHE A 157 7.33 25.65 -7.44
CA PHE A 157 8.51 25.24 -6.71
C PHE A 157 9.68 26.15 -6.99
N LEU A 158 10.13 26.81 -5.93
CA LEU A 158 11.37 27.56 -5.87
C LEU A 158 12.38 26.72 -5.05
N PRO A 159 13.35 26.04 -5.69
CA PRO A 159 14.29 25.18 -4.96
C PRO A 159 15.20 25.96 -4.00
N GLU A 160 15.42 27.24 -4.29
CA GLU A 160 16.29 28.11 -3.50
C GLU A 160 15.51 28.76 -2.36
N LEU A 161 16.04 28.64 -1.14
CA LEU A 161 15.51 29.38 0.01
C LEU A 161 15.76 30.88 -0.19
N LEU A 162 14.69 31.67 -0.08
CA LEU A 162 14.81 33.13 0.01
C LEU A 162 15.48 33.47 1.34
N LYS A 163 16.66 34.09 1.28
CA LYS A 163 17.45 34.47 2.45
C LYS A 163 17.40 35.98 2.61
N SER A 164 17.47 36.45 3.85
CA SER A 164 17.72 37.88 4.09
C SER A 164 19.08 38.24 3.48
N PRO A 165 19.16 39.27 2.63
CA PRO A 165 20.40 39.66 1.98
C PRO A 165 21.44 40.14 2.99
N ALA A 166 22.70 39.75 2.77
CA ALA A 166 23.73 39.78 3.81
C ALA A 166 24.48 41.12 3.97
N ASN A 167 24.38 42.06 3.03
CA ASN A 167 25.27 43.24 2.99
C ASN A 167 24.54 44.56 2.71
N GLU A 168 24.94 45.60 3.45
CA GLU A 168 24.44 46.98 3.32
C GLU A 168 25.27 47.85 2.34
N ASP A 169 26.43 47.35 1.89
CA ASP A 169 27.42 48.13 1.11
C ASP A 169 27.49 47.77 -0.40
N LEU A 170 26.54 46.98 -0.93
CA LEU A 170 26.49 46.64 -2.36
C LEU A 170 25.70 47.66 -3.16
N GLU A 171 26.04 47.91 -4.43
CA GLU A 171 25.12 48.61 -5.33
C GLU A 171 23.82 47.80 -5.52
N PRO A 172 22.68 48.46 -5.79
CA PRO A 172 21.43 47.74 -6.01
C PRO A 172 21.54 46.70 -7.12
N CYS A 173 21.23 45.44 -6.81
CA CYS A 173 21.39 44.32 -7.73
C CYS A 173 20.23 43.31 -7.63
N PHE A 174 20.04 42.52 -8.69
CA PHE A 174 19.12 41.39 -8.68
C PHE A 174 19.85 40.08 -8.40
N ALA A 175 19.33 39.32 -7.44
CA ALA A 175 19.64 37.90 -7.32
C ALA A 175 18.55 37.11 -8.04
N SER A 176 18.88 36.51 -9.18
CA SER A 176 17.93 35.70 -9.94
C SER A 176 17.60 34.41 -9.20
N LYS A 177 16.31 34.10 -9.11
CA LYS A 177 15.76 32.88 -8.50
C LYS A 177 14.81 32.24 -9.49
N LEU A 178 15.02 30.96 -9.78
CA LEU A 178 14.25 30.26 -10.81
C LEU A 178 13.18 29.37 -10.20
N ILE A 179 11.95 29.56 -10.65
CA ILE A 179 10.87 28.61 -10.47
C ILE A 179 11.12 27.48 -11.46
N THR A 180 11.48 26.31 -10.95
CA THR A 180 11.87 25.16 -11.77
C THR A 180 10.77 24.11 -11.90
N GLY A 181 9.70 24.24 -11.12
CA GLY A 181 8.67 23.22 -11.05
C GLY A 181 7.29 23.74 -10.71
N ARG A 182 6.29 22.94 -11.05
CA ARG A 182 4.88 23.19 -10.79
C ARG A 182 4.16 21.92 -10.38
N SER A 183 3.06 22.09 -9.65
CA SER A 183 2.14 21.02 -9.31
C SER A 183 0.72 21.54 -9.30
N PHE A 184 -0.21 20.74 -9.84
CA PHE A 184 -1.64 21.04 -9.88
C PHE A 184 -2.47 20.09 -9.00
N ALA A 185 -1.84 19.07 -8.44
CA ALA A 185 -2.49 18.04 -7.64
C ALA A 185 -1.57 17.58 -6.51
N MET A 186 -2.18 17.17 -5.40
CA MET A 186 -1.49 16.60 -4.25
C MET A 186 -2.04 15.21 -3.97
N GLY A 187 -1.16 14.23 -3.81
CA GLY A 187 -1.49 12.94 -3.26
C GLY A 187 -1.42 12.99 -1.73
N GLU A 188 -2.41 12.43 -1.07
CA GLU A 188 -2.38 12.12 0.35
C GLU A 188 -2.12 10.62 0.51
N LEU A 189 -1.09 10.27 1.26
CA LEU A 189 -0.84 8.88 1.62
C LEU A 189 -1.77 8.48 2.76
N CYS A 190 -2.69 7.57 2.49
CA CYS A 190 -3.55 7.02 3.53
C CYS A 190 -2.75 6.11 4.48
N ALA A 191 -3.33 5.80 5.64
CA ALA A 191 -2.76 4.81 6.56
C ALA A 191 -2.52 3.47 5.85
N ALA A 192 -1.49 2.74 6.29
CA ALA A 192 -1.19 1.41 5.76
C ALA A 192 -2.42 0.51 5.84
N VAL A 193 -2.66 -0.28 4.80
CA VAL A 193 -3.76 -1.25 4.83
C VAL A 193 -3.49 -2.31 5.90
N ASP A 194 -4.49 -2.57 6.73
CA ASP A 194 -4.40 -3.59 7.79
C ASP A 194 -4.81 -5.01 7.30
N HIS A 195 -5.15 -5.13 6.01
CA HIS A 195 -5.59 -6.36 5.38
C HIS A 195 -4.94 -6.55 4.00
N LEU A 196 -4.89 -7.79 3.54
CA LEU A 196 -4.36 -8.21 2.25
C LEU A 196 -5.47 -8.15 1.19
N ASN A 197 -5.19 -7.51 0.06
CA ASN A 197 -6.05 -7.56 -1.11
C ASN A 197 -5.64 -8.76 -1.99
N VAL A 198 -6.14 -9.95 -1.66
CA VAL A 198 -5.75 -11.21 -2.31
C VAL A 198 -6.61 -11.57 -3.53
N GLY A 199 -7.69 -10.86 -3.82
CA GLY A 199 -8.63 -11.23 -4.89
C GLY A 199 -7.97 -11.29 -6.27
N LYS A 200 -7.35 -10.19 -6.71
CA LYS A 200 -6.62 -10.14 -7.99
C LYS A 200 -5.48 -11.16 -8.05
N LEU A 201 -4.80 -11.41 -6.92
CA LEU A 201 -3.76 -12.44 -6.84
C LEU A 201 -4.33 -13.85 -7.04
N LYS A 202 -5.44 -14.19 -6.39
CA LYS A 202 -6.13 -15.47 -6.55
C LYS A 202 -6.59 -15.66 -8.01
N ASP A 203 -7.19 -14.64 -8.61
CA ASP A 203 -7.67 -14.70 -9.99
C ASP A 203 -6.51 -15.00 -10.96
N LEU A 204 -5.42 -14.23 -10.89
CA LEU A 204 -4.23 -14.46 -11.70
C LEU A 204 -3.68 -15.89 -11.51
N LEU A 205 -3.49 -16.32 -10.26
CA LEU A 205 -2.92 -17.64 -9.98
C LEU A 205 -3.82 -18.78 -10.46
N ARG A 206 -5.15 -18.64 -10.33
CA ARG A 206 -6.14 -19.61 -10.82
C ARG A 206 -6.20 -19.68 -12.33
N GLU A 207 -5.87 -18.62 -13.06
CA GLU A 207 -5.71 -18.71 -14.53
C GLU A 207 -4.51 -19.57 -14.95
N LYS A 208 -3.54 -19.77 -14.05
CA LYS A 208 -2.31 -20.54 -14.27
C LYS A 208 -2.18 -21.69 -13.27
N GLU A 209 -3.25 -22.47 -13.12
CA GLU A 209 -3.24 -23.71 -12.31
C GLU A 209 -2.15 -24.68 -12.78
N LEU A 210 -1.63 -25.47 -11.84
CA LEU A 210 -0.91 -26.70 -12.17
C LEU A 210 -1.95 -27.80 -12.48
N LEU A 211 -1.84 -28.38 -13.66
CA LEU A 211 -2.67 -29.53 -14.07
C LEU A 211 -1.91 -30.83 -13.83
N TRP A 212 -2.62 -31.93 -13.59
CA TRP A 212 -1.99 -33.24 -13.34
C TRP A 212 -1.10 -33.68 -14.51
N ASP A 213 -1.56 -33.43 -15.74
CA ASP A 213 -0.90 -33.75 -17.00
C ASP A 213 -0.01 -32.61 -17.54
N TRP A 214 0.50 -31.73 -16.66
CA TRP A 214 1.29 -30.55 -17.06
C TRP A 214 2.52 -30.88 -17.92
N GLN A 215 3.15 -32.05 -17.72
CA GLN A 215 4.33 -32.45 -18.49
C GLN A 215 4.02 -32.61 -19.99
N GLU A 216 2.83 -33.08 -20.33
CA GLU A 216 2.40 -33.30 -21.72
C GLU A 216 1.98 -31.99 -22.39
N ARG A 217 1.42 -31.07 -21.60
CA ARG A 217 0.88 -29.79 -22.09
C ARG A 217 1.97 -28.73 -22.29
N GLU A 218 3.04 -28.78 -21.51
CA GLU A 218 4.07 -27.73 -21.48
C GLU A 218 5.26 -28.07 -22.37
N THR A 219 5.04 -28.09 -23.69
CA THR A 219 6.11 -28.23 -24.69
C THR A 219 6.68 -26.86 -25.06
N GLY A 220 7.67 -26.38 -24.28
CA GLY A 220 8.49 -25.22 -24.64
C GLY A 220 8.02 -23.85 -24.13
N HIS A 221 6.92 -23.78 -23.39
CA HIS A 221 6.45 -22.56 -22.73
C HIS A 221 6.60 -22.65 -21.21
N VAL A 222 7.02 -21.54 -20.60
CA VAL A 222 7.12 -21.38 -19.15
C VAL A 222 5.77 -20.86 -18.64
N PHE A 223 5.01 -21.70 -17.94
CA PHE A 223 3.68 -21.36 -17.41
C PHE A 223 3.74 -20.93 -15.95
N GLY A 224 2.86 -19.99 -15.58
CA GLY A 224 2.79 -19.39 -14.24
C GLY A 224 3.41 -18.00 -14.19
N TYR A 225 3.44 -17.43 -12.99
CA TYR A 225 3.94 -16.07 -12.77
C TYR A 225 5.22 -16.07 -11.94
N SER A 226 6.12 -15.14 -12.23
CA SER A 226 7.18 -14.78 -11.30
C SER A 226 6.63 -13.83 -10.23
N MET A 227 7.32 -13.76 -9.08
CA MET A 227 7.01 -12.78 -8.03
C MET A 227 6.98 -11.34 -8.57
N ALA A 228 7.93 -10.99 -9.44
CA ALA A 228 8.04 -9.65 -10.00
C ALA A 228 6.85 -9.29 -10.92
N GLU A 229 6.37 -10.26 -11.71
CA GLU A 229 5.17 -10.07 -12.54
C GLU A 229 3.92 -9.87 -11.67
N LEU A 230 3.72 -10.71 -10.66
CA LEU A 230 2.56 -10.56 -9.76
C LEU A 230 2.56 -9.20 -9.05
N LEU A 231 3.72 -8.73 -8.58
CA LEU A 231 3.86 -7.41 -7.96
C LEU A 231 3.60 -6.26 -8.93
N ASN A 232 3.65 -6.46 -10.25
CA ASN A 232 3.26 -5.42 -11.21
C ASN A 232 1.74 -5.33 -11.37
N PHE A 233 1.01 -6.44 -11.18
CA PHE A 233 -0.44 -6.48 -11.34
C PHE A 233 -1.19 -6.24 -10.04
N VAL A 234 -0.64 -6.64 -8.90
CA VAL A 234 -1.33 -6.66 -7.60
C VAL A 234 -0.77 -5.59 -6.67
N GLN A 235 -1.66 -4.82 -6.06
CA GLN A 235 -1.32 -3.75 -5.13
C GLN A 235 -0.98 -4.27 -3.74
N MET A 236 0.22 -4.80 -3.63
CA MET A 236 0.77 -5.28 -2.36
C MET A 236 2.28 -5.09 -2.31
N SER A 237 2.81 -5.00 -1.10
CA SER A 237 4.24 -5.04 -0.83
C SER A 237 4.80 -6.45 -1.00
N ASP A 238 6.11 -6.55 -1.13
CA ASP A 238 6.82 -7.83 -1.20
C ASP A 238 6.51 -8.75 0.01
N GLY A 239 6.47 -8.20 1.23
CA GLY A 239 6.16 -8.93 2.46
C GLY A 239 4.71 -9.42 2.50
N GLU A 240 3.76 -8.58 2.10
CA GLU A 240 2.35 -8.94 1.96
C GLU A 240 2.14 -10.02 0.89
N MET A 241 2.82 -9.93 -0.25
CA MET A 241 2.73 -10.94 -1.31
C MET A 241 3.30 -12.28 -0.86
N LYS A 242 4.45 -12.28 -0.18
CA LYS A 242 5.03 -13.51 0.40
C LYS A 242 4.09 -14.14 1.41
N THR A 243 3.43 -13.34 2.23
CA THR A 243 2.44 -13.81 3.21
C THR A 243 1.26 -14.46 2.48
N ALA A 244 0.66 -13.76 1.52
CA ALA A 244 -0.48 -14.27 0.75
C ALA A 244 -0.14 -15.58 0.00
N ILE A 245 1.01 -15.66 -0.67
CA ILE A 245 1.46 -16.89 -1.36
C ILE A 245 1.71 -18.03 -0.34
N ASN A 246 2.25 -17.70 0.83
CA ASN A 246 2.44 -18.65 1.94
C ASN A 246 1.16 -19.05 2.64
N ASP A 247 0.00 -18.48 2.30
CA ASP A 247 -1.29 -18.92 2.82
C ASP A 247 -2.08 -19.69 1.75
N LEU A 248 -1.94 -19.34 0.47
CA LEU A 248 -2.59 -19.99 -0.67
C LEU A 248 -1.97 -21.36 -1.05
N PRO A 249 -2.73 -22.27 -1.68
CA PRO A 249 -2.22 -23.54 -2.19
C PRO A 249 -1.39 -23.33 -3.47
N VAL A 250 -0.22 -22.71 -3.34
CA VAL A 250 0.65 -22.32 -4.46
C VAL A 250 1.99 -23.03 -4.34
N VAL A 251 2.52 -23.47 -5.49
CA VAL A 251 3.85 -24.06 -5.61
C VAL A 251 4.69 -23.31 -6.63
N GLU A 252 6.01 -23.39 -6.48
CA GLU A 252 6.94 -22.89 -7.47
C GLU A 252 7.45 -24.06 -8.34
N LEU A 253 7.29 -23.94 -9.65
CA LEU A 253 7.79 -24.90 -10.62
C LEU A 253 8.58 -24.15 -11.69
N LYS A 254 9.86 -24.50 -11.87
CA LYS A 254 10.77 -23.84 -12.84
C LYS A 254 10.81 -22.31 -12.70
N GLY A 255 10.82 -21.79 -11.46
CA GLY A 255 10.84 -20.33 -11.20
C GLY A 255 9.49 -19.63 -11.37
N ARG A 256 8.39 -20.38 -11.53
CA ARG A 256 7.04 -19.83 -11.72
C ARG A 256 6.07 -20.37 -10.69
N LEU A 257 5.29 -19.46 -10.13
CA LEU A 257 4.21 -19.73 -9.18
C LEU A 257 2.99 -20.27 -9.91
N ARG A 258 2.45 -21.38 -9.39
CA ARG A 258 1.31 -22.11 -9.92
C ARG A 258 0.35 -22.47 -8.81
N TYR A 259 -0.94 -22.31 -9.08
CA TYR A 259 -1.99 -22.66 -8.13
C TYR A 259 -2.30 -24.16 -8.17
N LEU A 260 -2.47 -24.79 -7.01
CA LEU A 260 -2.96 -26.16 -6.90
C LEU A 260 -4.48 -26.11 -6.75
N SER A 261 -5.22 -26.39 -7.82
CA SER A 261 -6.67 -26.34 -7.76
C SER A 261 -7.26 -27.47 -6.91
N HIS A 262 -8.54 -27.34 -6.58
CA HIS A 262 -9.30 -28.38 -5.89
C HIS A 262 -9.22 -29.74 -6.58
N ASN A 263 -9.19 -29.76 -7.92
CA ASN A 263 -9.12 -31.00 -8.69
C ASN A 263 -7.76 -31.67 -8.56
N TYR A 264 -6.68 -30.90 -8.74
CA TYR A 264 -5.32 -31.40 -8.58
C TYR A 264 -5.11 -31.94 -7.16
N ARG A 265 -5.59 -31.20 -6.15
CA ARG A 265 -5.48 -31.62 -4.75
C ARG A 265 -6.35 -32.84 -4.46
N ALA A 266 -7.54 -32.98 -5.07
CA ALA A 266 -8.36 -34.16 -4.89
C ALA A 266 -7.64 -35.43 -5.37
N GLU A 267 -6.98 -35.38 -6.54
CA GLU A 267 -6.18 -36.49 -7.05
C GLU A 267 -4.96 -36.76 -6.15
N PHE A 268 -4.20 -35.71 -5.83
CA PHE A 268 -3.01 -35.83 -4.98
C PHE A 268 -3.32 -36.43 -3.60
N PHE A 269 -4.35 -35.92 -2.92
CA PHE A 269 -4.73 -36.41 -1.60
C PHE A 269 -5.40 -37.79 -1.66
N GLY A 270 -6.08 -38.14 -2.76
CA GLY A 270 -6.57 -39.49 -2.98
C GLY A 270 -5.43 -40.53 -2.91
N TYR A 271 -4.32 -40.24 -3.59
CA TYR A 271 -3.12 -41.09 -3.51
C TYR A 271 -2.49 -41.09 -2.13
N ILE A 272 -2.39 -39.94 -1.44
CA ILE A 272 -1.85 -39.89 -0.07
C ILE A 272 -2.66 -40.79 0.86
N ILE A 273 -3.99 -40.73 0.76
CA ILE A 273 -4.89 -41.55 1.57
C ILE A 273 -4.68 -43.04 1.26
N GLU A 274 -4.67 -43.42 -0.02
CA GLU A 274 -4.41 -44.79 -0.45
C GLU A 274 -3.07 -45.31 0.08
N PHE A 275 -2.02 -44.48 0.02
CA PHE A 275 -0.71 -44.86 0.51
C PHE A 275 -0.65 -45.02 2.03
N CYS A 276 -1.41 -44.22 2.78
CA CYS A 276 -1.47 -44.35 4.24
C CYS A 276 -2.16 -45.65 4.70
N ASP A 277 -3.07 -46.19 3.89
CA ASP A 277 -3.79 -47.43 4.20
C ASP A 277 -3.09 -48.70 3.69
N ASP A 278 -2.05 -48.53 2.86
CA ASP A 278 -1.27 -49.63 2.31
C ASP A 278 -0.06 -49.96 3.19
N ASP A 279 -0.21 -50.98 4.04
CA ASP A 279 0.86 -51.53 4.90
C ASP A 279 2.11 -52.00 4.10
N GLU A 280 1.98 -52.23 2.79
CA GLU A 280 3.10 -52.59 1.90
C GLU A 280 3.95 -51.38 1.48
N ILE A 281 3.53 -50.16 1.82
CA ILE A 281 4.26 -48.91 1.55
C ILE A 281 5.02 -48.45 2.80
N PRO A 282 6.27 -48.89 2.98
CA PRO A 282 7.08 -48.45 4.11
C PRO A 282 7.36 -46.95 4.00
N GLY A 283 7.13 -46.22 5.09
CA GLY A 283 7.50 -44.81 5.19
C GLY A 283 6.45 -43.82 4.69
N VAL A 284 5.22 -44.26 4.40
CA VAL A 284 4.05 -43.38 4.22
C VAL A 284 2.91 -43.86 5.11
N SER A 285 2.77 -43.26 6.28
CA SER A 285 1.62 -43.43 7.19
C SER A 285 1.24 -42.09 7.81
N MET A 286 0.17 -42.08 8.60
CA MET A 286 -0.23 -40.89 9.35
C MET A 286 0.87 -40.42 10.32
N GLU A 287 1.58 -41.35 10.95
CA GLU A 287 2.62 -41.10 11.95
C GLU A 287 3.99 -40.80 11.34
N LYS A 288 4.25 -41.31 10.14
CA LYS A 288 5.56 -41.19 9.49
C LYS A 288 5.46 -41.11 7.97
N VAL A 289 5.89 -39.98 7.43
CA VAL A 289 6.05 -39.72 5.99
C VAL A 289 7.38 -39.00 5.72
N SER A 290 8.10 -39.38 4.67
CA SER A 290 9.31 -38.68 4.21
C SER A 290 9.21 -38.22 2.75
N PHE A 291 10.05 -37.26 2.36
CA PHE A 291 10.09 -36.80 0.98
C PHE A 291 10.50 -37.94 0.02
N GLU A 292 11.52 -38.73 0.38
CA GLU A 292 11.96 -39.85 -0.47
C GLU A 292 10.86 -40.89 -0.65
N ALA A 293 10.16 -41.28 0.43
CA ALA A 293 9.08 -42.26 0.36
C ALA A 293 7.94 -41.80 -0.57
N LEU A 294 7.53 -40.53 -0.45
CA LEU A 294 6.54 -39.94 -1.36
C LEU A 294 7.07 -39.89 -2.79
N ARG A 295 8.32 -39.48 -2.99
CA ARG A 295 8.92 -39.32 -4.32
C ARG A 295 9.03 -40.64 -5.07
N GLU A 296 9.33 -41.73 -4.37
CA GLU A 296 9.39 -43.08 -4.95
C GLU A 296 8.03 -43.59 -5.41
N LYS A 297 6.93 -43.17 -4.77
CA LYS A 297 5.57 -43.62 -5.07
C LYS A 297 4.86 -42.74 -6.10
N PHE A 298 5.07 -41.44 -6.03
CA PHE A 298 4.47 -40.52 -7.00
C PHE A 298 5.24 -40.54 -8.33
N GLU A 299 4.49 -40.59 -9.43
CA GLU A 299 5.03 -40.42 -10.78
C GLU A 299 5.62 -39.01 -10.99
N SER A 300 6.36 -38.82 -12.09
CA SER A 300 6.95 -37.52 -12.45
C SER A 300 5.90 -36.43 -12.72
N SER A 301 4.63 -36.79 -12.88
CA SER A 301 3.48 -35.89 -12.98
C SER A 301 3.32 -35.03 -11.73
N VAL A 302 3.71 -35.50 -10.54
CA VAL A 302 3.72 -34.70 -9.32
C VAL A 302 5.11 -34.11 -9.12
N PRO A 303 5.31 -32.78 -9.21
CA PRO A 303 6.62 -32.16 -9.00
C PRO A 303 7.07 -32.21 -7.53
N ASP A 304 8.38 -32.17 -7.31
CA ASP A 304 8.97 -32.10 -5.96
C ASP A 304 8.47 -30.91 -5.14
N SER A 305 8.12 -29.80 -5.79
CA SER A 305 7.56 -28.63 -5.12
C SER A 305 6.17 -28.89 -4.53
N VAL A 306 5.38 -29.80 -5.11
CA VAL A 306 4.09 -30.24 -4.55
C VAL A 306 4.31 -31.11 -3.32
N LEU A 307 5.23 -32.06 -3.38
CA LEU A 307 5.57 -32.89 -2.22
C LEU A 307 6.10 -32.04 -1.06
N LYS A 308 7.00 -31.09 -1.35
CA LYS A 308 7.51 -30.13 -0.35
C LYS A 308 6.40 -29.23 0.20
N TRP A 309 5.46 -28.79 -0.64
CA TRP A 309 4.30 -28.03 -0.19
C TRP A 309 3.44 -28.84 0.77
N PHE A 310 3.15 -30.10 0.45
CA PHE A 310 2.41 -31.01 1.31
C PHE A 310 3.10 -31.18 2.66
N LEU A 311 4.38 -31.56 2.67
CA LEU A 311 5.15 -31.75 3.90
C LEU A 311 5.23 -30.46 4.75
N LYS A 312 5.39 -29.30 4.10
CA LYS A 312 5.45 -28.00 4.78
C LYS A 312 4.10 -27.58 5.39
N ARG A 313 2.99 -27.84 4.71
CA ARG A 313 1.66 -27.29 5.07
C ARG A 313 0.79 -28.24 5.86
N LYS A 314 0.96 -29.54 5.63
CA LYS A 314 0.03 -30.58 6.08
C LYS A 314 0.67 -31.56 7.04
N CYS A 315 1.99 -31.45 7.23
CA CYS A 315 2.74 -32.31 8.13
C CYS A 315 3.51 -31.48 9.16
N ARG A 316 3.86 -32.15 10.27
CA ARG A 316 4.73 -31.64 11.31
C ARG A 316 6.06 -32.38 11.23
N GLN A 317 7.17 -31.65 11.13
CA GLN A 317 8.50 -32.27 11.12
C GLN A 317 8.79 -32.91 12.48
N ILE A 318 9.23 -34.17 12.48
CA ILE A 318 9.64 -34.89 13.69
C ILE A 318 11.16 -34.82 13.82
N GLN A 319 11.88 -35.42 12.87
CA GLN A 319 13.34 -35.52 12.89
C GLN A 319 13.90 -35.72 11.48
N GLY A 320 14.90 -34.93 11.11
CA GLY A 320 15.52 -35.05 9.78
C GLY A 320 14.47 -34.85 8.69
N ASP A 321 14.31 -35.83 7.81
CA ASP A 321 13.30 -35.84 6.74
C ASP A 321 12.03 -36.63 7.11
N ASP A 322 11.88 -37.05 8.37
CA ASP A 322 10.65 -37.71 8.84
C ASP A 322 9.63 -36.68 9.35
N TYR A 323 8.40 -36.80 8.86
CA TYR A 323 7.25 -35.95 9.19
C TYR A 323 6.05 -36.78 9.65
N GLU A 324 5.14 -36.17 10.38
CA GLU A 324 3.84 -36.71 10.77
C GLU A 324 2.72 -35.94 10.06
N ILE A 325 1.74 -36.63 9.48
CA ILE A 325 0.59 -35.97 8.85
C ILE A 325 -0.33 -35.40 9.94
N ILE A 326 -0.60 -34.10 9.86
CA ILE A 326 -1.47 -33.43 10.82
C ILE A 326 -2.91 -33.83 10.50
N THR A 327 -3.52 -34.64 11.37
CA THR A 327 -4.90 -35.15 11.18
C THR A 327 -5.91 -34.05 10.82
N SER A 328 -5.88 -32.92 11.52
CA SER A 328 -6.80 -31.81 11.24
C SER A 328 -6.60 -31.21 9.85
N GLU A 329 -5.37 -31.16 9.34
CA GLU A 329 -5.07 -30.62 8.01
C GLU A 329 -5.52 -31.55 6.89
N LEU A 330 -5.36 -32.87 7.08
CA LEU A 330 -5.87 -33.87 6.15
C LEU A 330 -7.41 -33.85 6.10
N VAL A 331 -8.06 -33.83 7.26
CA VAL A 331 -9.52 -33.74 7.39
C VAL A 331 -10.05 -32.46 6.74
N ARG A 332 -9.39 -31.32 6.97
CA ARG A 332 -9.76 -30.03 6.36
C ARG A 332 -9.64 -30.09 4.84
N GLU A 333 -8.55 -30.64 4.31
CA GLU A 333 -8.39 -30.73 2.86
C GLU A 333 -9.42 -31.67 2.24
N THR A 334 -9.68 -32.82 2.87
CA THR A 334 -10.71 -33.78 2.45
C THR A 334 -12.09 -33.10 2.41
N ALA A 335 -12.40 -32.28 3.42
CA ALA A 335 -13.62 -31.48 3.45
C ALA A 335 -13.66 -30.42 2.33
N VAL A 336 -12.54 -29.74 2.06
CA VAL A 336 -12.42 -28.77 0.95
C VAL A 336 -12.73 -29.45 -0.38
N ILE A 337 -12.04 -30.54 -0.72
CA ILE A 337 -12.22 -31.21 -2.02
C ILE A 337 -13.61 -31.85 -2.17
N THR A 338 -14.24 -32.26 -1.06
CA THR A 338 -15.61 -32.80 -1.05
C THR A 338 -16.65 -31.71 -1.25
N LEU A 339 -16.53 -30.60 -0.52
CA LEU A 339 -17.59 -29.59 -0.42
C LEU A 339 -17.46 -28.46 -1.45
N ALA A 340 -16.27 -28.22 -2.03
CA ALA A 340 -16.03 -27.10 -2.94
C ALA A 340 -17.02 -27.04 -4.12
N ARG A 341 -17.42 -28.19 -4.67
CA ARG A 341 -18.40 -28.27 -5.78
C ARG A 341 -19.85 -28.36 -5.31
N LEU A 342 -20.09 -28.96 -4.15
CA LEU A 342 -21.44 -29.18 -3.64
C LEU A 342 -22.00 -27.95 -2.91
N HIS A 343 -21.12 -27.10 -2.36
CA HIS A 343 -21.36 -25.96 -1.49
C HIS A 343 -22.09 -26.28 -0.17
N LYS A 344 -23.00 -27.25 -0.13
CA LYS A 344 -23.68 -27.72 1.07
C LYS A 344 -24.22 -29.13 0.88
N MET A 345 -24.32 -29.89 1.95
CA MET A 345 -24.97 -31.21 1.95
C MET A 345 -25.49 -31.59 3.36
N PRO A 346 -26.41 -32.56 3.49
CA PRO A 346 -26.82 -33.06 4.79
C PRO A 346 -25.63 -33.54 5.61
N LEU A 347 -25.57 -33.15 6.89
CA LEU A 347 -24.41 -33.45 7.74
C LEU A 347 -24.16 -34.95 7.88
N GLU A 348 -25.21 -35.76 8.03
CA GLU A 348 -25.09 -37.22 8.16
C GLU A 348 -24.45 -37.86 6.92
N GLN A 349 -24.81 -37.38 5.72
CA GLN A 349 -24.23 -37.87 4.47
C GLN A 349 -22.74 -37.50 4.38
N PHE A 350 -22.40 -36.27 4.78
CA PHE A 350 -21.01 -35.84 4.84
C PHE A 350 -20.20 -36.68 5.84
N GLU A 351 -20.73 -36.89 7.04
CA GLU A 351 -20.07 -37.68 8.09
C GLU A 351 -19.87 -39.14 7.66
N GLN A 352 -20.80 -39.72 6.91
CA GLN A 352 -20.63 -41.05 6.33
C GLN A 352 -19.53 -41.04 5.26
N HIS A 353 -19.60 -40.10 4.32
CA HIS A 353 -18.63 -40.01 3.21
C HIS A 353 -17.19 -39.77 3.71
N ILE A 354 -17.01 -38.87 4.66
CA ILE A 354 -15.69 -38.59 5.24
C ILE A 354 -15.12 -39.81 5.96
N LYS A 355 -15.95 -40.59 6.68
CA LYS A 355 -15.49 -41.83 7.33
C LYS A 355 -15.07 -42.91 6.34
N GLU A 356 -15.67 -42.93 5.15
CA GLU A 356 -15.35 -43.90 4.10
C GLU A 356 -14.06 -43.54 3.35
N ILE A 357 -13.69 -42.26 3.31
CA ILE A 357 -12.52 -41.78 2.53
C ILE A 357 -11.29 -41.54 3.40
N LEU A 358 -11.43 -41.19 4.68
CA LEU A 358 -10.26 -40.95 5.52
C LEU A 358 -9.46 -42.25 5.76
N PRO A 359 -8.12 -42.16 5.93
CA PRO A 359 -7.29 -43.32 6.25
C PRO A 359 -7.75 -44.03 7.53
N PHE A 360 -7.42 -45.32 7.62
CA PHE A 360 -7.75 -46.15 8.77
C PHE A 360 -7.24 -45.55 10.07
N GLY A 361 -8.08 -45.55 11.10
CA GLY A 361 -7.75 -45.00 12.42
C GLY A 361 -7.86 -43.48 12.53
N VAL A 362 -8.08 -42.75 11.42
CA VAL A 362 -8.25 -41.30 11.45
C VAL A 362 -9.66 -40.93 11.89
N ALA A 363 -9.77 -40.26 13.04
CA ALA A 363 -11.05 -39.77 13.55
C ALA A 363 -11.31 -38.31 13.14
N TYR A 364 -12.52 -38.06 12.66
CA TYR A 364 -13.04 -36.73 12.37
C TYR A 364 -13.80 -36.15 13.56
N ASN A 365 -13.61 -34.84 13.82
CA ASN A 365 -14.51 -34.07 14.67
C ASN A 365 -14.92 -32.75 13.99
N LYS A 366 -16.08 -32.22 14.36
CA LYS A 366 -16.64 -30.99 13.76
C LYS A 366 -15.74 -29.76 13.97
N THR A 367 -14.98 -29.72 15.07
CA THR A 367 -14.13 -28.55 15.38
C THR A 367 -12.92 -28.42 14.46
N MET A 368 -12.51 -29.50 13.78
CA MET A 368 -11.45 -29.46 12.77
C MET A 368 -11.83 -28.63 11.53
N LEU A 369 -13.13 -28.50 11.22
CA LEU A 369 -13.61 -27.81 10.00
C LEU A 369 -13.79 -26.30 10.17
N VAL A 370 -13.48 -25.76 11.34
CA VAL A 370 -13.59 -24.32 11.60
C VAL A 370 -12.73 -23.53 10.60
N GLY A 371 -13.35 -22.64 9.83
CA GLY A 371 -12.68 -21.89 8.74
C GLY A 371 -12.71 -22.60 7.37
N VAL A 372 -13.30 -23.79 7.28
CA VAL A 372 -13.56 -24.54 6.04
C VAL A 372 -15.06 -24.73 5.82
N ALA A 373 -15.80 -25.03 6.87
CA ALA A 373 -17.23 -25.26 6.81
C ALA A 373 -17.90 -24.92 8.15
N ASP A 374 -19.19 -24.59 8.09
CA ASP A 374 -20.04 -24.42 9.27
C ASP A 374 -21.23 -25.39 9.24
N VAL A 375 -21.71 -25.77 10.42
CA VAL A 375 -22.89 -26.60 10.58
C VAL A 375 -24.06 -25.72 10.99
N VAL A 376 -25.16 -25.81 10.25
CA VAL A 376 -26.36 -25.01 10.46
C VAL A 376 -27.56 -25.93 10.71
N ASP A 377 -28.34 -25.59 11.75
CA ASP A 377 -29.61 -26.27 12.03
C ASP A 377 -30.69 -25.80 11.06
N THR A 378 -31.40 -26.76 10.46
CA THR A 378 -32.54 -26.52 9.58
C THR A 378 -33.78 -27.27 10.08
N ALA A 379 -34.95 -26.96 9.53
CA ALA A 379 -36.19 -27.67 9.89
C ALA A 379 -36.12 -29.19 9.63
N ASN A 380 -35.26 -29.64 8.71
CA ASN A 380 -35.12 -31.03 8.28
C ASN A 380 -33.83 -31.69 8.79
N GLY A 381 -33.18 -31.13 9.81
CA GLY A 381 -31.92 -31.64 10.38
C GLY A 381 -30.74 -30.69 10.17
N GLN A 382 -29.52 -31.20 10.37
CA GLN A 382 -28.30 -30.40 10.25
C GLN A 382 -27.72 -30.47 8.83
N VAL A 383 -27.26 -29.33 8.33
CA VAL A 383 -26.60 -29.20 7.03
C VAL A 383 -25.21 -28.64 7.27
N ILE A 384 -24.21 -29.22 6.58
CA ILE A 384 -22.86 -28.65 6.53
C ILE A 384 -22.75 -27.74 5.30
N VAL A 385 -22.19 -26.55 5.49
CA VAL A 385 -22.05 -25.51 4.47
C VAL A 385 -20.59 -25.18 4.27
N TYR A 386 -20.14 -25.17 3.02
CA TYR A 386 -18.79 -24.81 2.61
C TYR A 386 -18.55 -23.31 2.77
N LEU A 387 -17.52 -22.97 3.55
CA LEU A 387 -17.14 -21.60 3.88
C LEU A 387 -15.60 -21.47 3.93
N SER A 388 -14.89 -22.13 3.02
CA SER A 388 -13.42 -22.04 2.99
C SER A 388 -12.96 -20.63 2.65
N THR A 389 -11.97 -20.12 3.39
CA THR A 389 -11.32 -18.83 3.12
C THR A 389 -10.75 -18.73 1.70
N GLU A 390 -10.44 -19.87 1.09
CA GLU A 390 -9.97 -19.96 -0.28
C GLU A 390 -10.99 -19.41 -1.29
N ASP A 391 -12.28 -19.73 -1.10
CA ASP A 391 -13.36 -19.44 -2.05
C ASP A 391 -14.39 -18.42 -1.52
N LEU A 392 -14.23 -17.96 -0.28
CA LEU A 392 -15.00 -16.83 0.24
C LEU A 392 -14.65 -15.53 -0.52
N PRO A 393 -15.59 -14.58 -0.65
CA PRO A 393 -15.34 -13.30 -1.30
C PRO A 393 -14.12 -12.58 -0.72
N ASP A 394 -13.24 -12.00 -1.53
CA ASP A 394 -11.99 -11.39 -1.03
C ASP A 394 -12.17 -9.96 -0.48
N LYS A 395 -13.28 -9.30 -0.84
CA LYS A 395 -13.65 -8.00 -0.27
C LYS A 395 -14.25 -8.19 1.12
N LEU A 396 -13.72 -7.46 2.11
CA LEU A 396 -14.09 -7.60 3.53
C LEU A 396 -15.60 -7.51 3.79
N VAL A 397 -16.25 -6.47 3.23
CA VAL A 397 -17.68 -6.22 3.40
C VAL A 397 -18.51 -7.31 2.72
N ASP A 398 -18.15 -7.72 1.52
CA ASP A 398 -18.86 -8.75 0.77
C ASP A 398 -18.72 -10.12 1.45
N ARG A 399 -17.54 -10.43 2.00
CA ARG A 399 -17.32 -11.64 2.80
C ARG A 399 -18.20 -11.66 4.04
N MET A 400 -18.28 -10.54 4.77
CA MET A 400 -19.13 -10.44 5.95
C MET A 400 -20.61 -10.60 5.60
N LYS A 401 -21.08 -9.95 4.52
CA LYS A 401 -22.45 -10.12 4.01
C LYS A 401 -22.72 -11.58 3.66
N TYR A 402 -21.81 -12.23 2.93
CA TYR A 402 -21.92 -13.64 2.60
C TYR A 402 -22.04 -14.51 3.86
N LEU A 403 -21.18 -14.34 4.86
CA LEU A 403 -21.27 -15.10 6.12
C LEU A 403 -22.58 -14.87 6.88
N LEU A 404 -23.10 -13.64 6.88
CA LEU A 404 -24.36 -13.27 7.53
C LEU A 404 -25.60 -13.84 6.84
N GLU A 405 -25.55 -14.04 5.52
CA GLU A 405 -26.60 -14.73 4.77
C GLU A 405 -26.72 -16.21 5.18
N HIS A 406 -25.59 -16.85 5.51
CA HIS A 406 -25.56 -18.25 5.94
C HIS A 406 -25.97 -18.43 7.40
N ARG A 407 -25.54 -17.52 8.28
CA ARG A 407 -25.88 -17.53 9.70
C ARG A 407 -26.06 -16.09 10.18
N ARG A 408 -27.23 -15.82 10.76
CA ARG A 408 -27.64 -14.46 11.15
C ARG A 408 -26.85 -13.86 12.32
N LEU A 409 -26.33 -14.71 13.21
CA LEU A 409 -25.64 -14.28 14.42
C LEU A 409 -24.31 -15.01 14.52
N TRP A 410 -23.23 -14.24 14.54
CA TRP A 410 -21.88 -14.77 14.71
C TRP A 410 -21.20 -14.15 15.91
N SER A 411 -20.50 -14.96 16.71
CA SER A 411 -19.55 -14.41 17.68
C SER A 411 -18.24 -14.03 16.98
N MET A 412 -17.46 -13.15 17.61
CA MET A 412 -16.14 -12.76 17.11
C MET A 412 -15.21 -13.96 16.89
N GLU A 413 -15.16 -14.88 17.86
CA GLU A 413 -14.32 -16.07 17.80
C GLU A 413 -14.76 -17.04 16.69
N GLN A 414 -16.05 -17.07 16.37
CA GLN A 414 -16.54 -17.86 15.23
C GLN A 414 -16.19 -17.23 13.88
N LEU A 415 -16.19 -15.89 13.77
CA LEU A 415 -15.85 -15.20 12.51
C LEU A 415 -14.36 -15.24 12.20
N ARG A 416 -13.52 -15.14 13.22
CA ARG A 416 -12.07 -14.95 13.06
C ARG A 416 -11.40 -15.94 12.08
N PRO A 417 -11.69 -17.26 12.11
CA PRO A 417 -11.10 -18.21 11.17
C PRO A 417 -11.44 -17.94 9.71
N TYR A 418 -12.60 -17.31 9.42
CA TYR A 418 -13.06 -17.01 8.07
C TYR A 418 -12.46 -15.72 7.48
N PHE A 419 -11.67 -14.99 8.25
CA PHE A 419 -10.94 -13.79 7.82
C PHE A 419 -9.42 -13.88 8.06
N ALA A 420 -8.93 -15.05 8.45
CA ALA A 420 -7.54 -15.26 8.83
C ALA A 420 -6.55 -15.05 7.67
N ASP A 421 -7.00 -15.25 6.43
CA ASP A 421 -6.25 -15.01 5.18
C ASP A 421 -6.20 -13.52 4.77
N LEU A 422 -7.04 -12.66 5.36
CA LEU A 422 -7.12 -11.25 4.97
C LEU A 422 -6.44 -10.33 5.98
N PHE A 423 -6.64 -10.51 7.29
CA PHE A 423 -6.09 -9.56 8.26
C PHE A 423 -4.68 -9.91 8.71
N LYS A 424 -3.83 -8.88 8.79
CA LYS A 424 -2.43 -9.02 9.25
C LYS A 424 -2.32 -9.41 10.72
N ASP A 425 -3.29 -8.99 11.53
CA ASP A 425 -3.31 -9.30 12.96
C ASP A 425 -4.74 -9.31 13.54
N LYS A 426 -4.85 -9.76 14.79
CA LYS A 426 -6.12 -9.84 15.53
C LYS A 426 -6.77 -8.47 15.72
N VAL A 427 -5.98 -7.44 16.00
CA VAL A 427 -6.47 -6.10 16.35
C VAL A 427 -7.09 -5.43 15.13
N ALA A 428 -6.49 -5.61 13.95
CA ALA A 428 -7.02 -5.16 12.68
C ALA A 428 -8.40 -5.76 12.38
N PHE A 429 -8.55 -7.08 12.57
CA PHE A 429 -9.83 -7.77 12.41
C PHE A 429 -10.89 -7.25 13.40
N GLU A 430 -10.54 -7.11 14.68
CA GLU A 430 -11.46 -6.58 15.69
C GLU A 430 -11.90 -5.14 15.38
N ARG A 431 -10.98 -4.29 14.93
CA ARG A 431 -11.26 -2.93 14.50
C ARG A 431 -12.26 -2.91 13.35
N PHE A 432 -12.07 -3.77 12.34
CA PHE A 432 -13.01 -3.92 11.23
C PHE A 432 -14.42 -4.25 11.74
N LEU A 433 -14.55 -5.26 12.61
CA LEU A 433 -15.85 -5.64 13.16
C LEU A 433 -16.53 -4.50 13.92
N VAL A 434 -15.79 -3.79 14.79
CA VAL A 434 -16.34 -2.69 15.58
C VAL A 434 -16.76 -1.49 14.72
N GLN A 435 -15.99 -1.19 13.66
CA GLN A 435 -16.23 -0.04 12.79
C GLN A 435 -17.30 -0.31 11.73
N LYS A 436 -17.32 -1.52 11.17
CA LYS A 436 -18.12 -1.85 9.97
C LYS A 436 -19.30 -2.77 10.25
N CYS A 437 -19.39 -3.44 11.41
CA CYS A 437 -20.48 -4.37 11.67
C CYS A 437 -21.48 -3.86 12.71
N GLU A 438 -22.73 -4.27 12.55
CA GLU A 438 -23.79 -4.14 13.54
C GLU A 438 -23.73 -5.33 14.51
N TYR A 439 -24.08 -5.09 15.77
CA TYR A 439 -24.06 -6.12 16.80
C TYR A 439 -25.30 -6.06 17.70
N THR A 440 -25.63 -7.19 18.29
CA THR A 440 -26.64 -7.36 19.34
C THR A 440 -26.02 -8.07 20.55
N LEU A 441 -26.64 -7.90 21.72
CA LEU A 441 -26.27 -8.62 22.93
C LEU A 441 -27.11 -9.90 23.06
N GLY A 442 -26.46 -11.01 23.36
CA GLY A 442 -27.13 -12.25 23.77
C GLY A 442 -27.59 -12.22 25.22
N GLU A 443 -28.30 -13.26 25.64
CA GLU A 443 -28.83 -13.42 27.01
C GLU A 443 -27.74 -13.41 28.08
N LYS A 444 -26.51 -13.79 27.72
CA LYS A 444 -25.33 -13.80 28.60
C LYS A 444 -24.44 -12.56 28.47
N ASN A 445 -24.94 -11.47 27.90
CA ASN A 445 -24.17 -10.24 27.64
C ASN A 445 -22.98 -10.44 26.68
N GLU A 446 -23.05 -11.45 25.82
CA GLU A 446 -22.05 -11.70 24.78
C GLU A 446 -22.43 -10.97 23.48
N PHE A 447 -21.44 -10.46 22.76
CA PHE A 447 -21.65 -9.72 21.51
C PHE A 447 -21.82 -10.68 20.33
N PHE A 448 -22.91 -10.52 19.58
CA PHE A 448 -23.15 -11.19 18.31
C PHE A 448 -23.24 -10.18 17.18
N TYR A 449 -22.48 -10.41 16.11
CA TYR A 449 -22.53 -9.61 14.89
C TYR A 449 -23.65 -10.10 13.98
N CYS A 450 -24.47 -9.17 13.49
CA CYS A 450 -25.73 -9.47 12.81
C CYS A 450 -25.98 -8.65 11.53
N GLY A 451 -25.10 -7.72 11.18
CA GLY A 451 -25.26 -6.84 10.03
C GLY A 451 -23.97 -6.13 9.67
N VAL A 452 -23.96 -5.45 8.52
CA VAL A 452 -22.89 -4.55 8.08
C VAL A 452 -23.45 -3.14 7.99
N ARG A 453 -22.77 -2.16 8.57
CA ARG A 453 -23.15 -0.75 8.52
C ARG A 453 -23.01 -0.26 7.07
N GLY A 454 -23.98 0.54 6.60
CA GLY A 454 -23.98 1.09 5.25
C GLY A 454 -22.71 1.86 4.90
N GLU A 455 -22.34 1.80 3.61
CA GLU A 455 -21.19 2.52 3.03
C GLU A 455 -21.43 4.04 2.93
#